data_AF-A0ABD0PNG0-F1
#
_entry.id   AF-A0ABD0PNG0-F1
#
_cell.length_a   1.000
_cell.length_b   1.000
_cell.length_c   1.000
_cell.angle_alpha   90.00
_cell.angle_beta   90.00
_cell.angle_gamma   90.00
#
_symmetry.space_group_name_H-M   'P 1'
#
loop_
_entity.id
_entity.type
_entity.pdbx_description
1 polymer ?
#
loop_
_entity_poly.entity_id
_entity_poly.type
_entity_poly.pdbx_seq_one_letter_code
_entity_poly.pdbx_strand_id
1 'polypeptide(L)'
;AEVFVAVWFLSPGILGTNRSLLKYTTTAIFLYIVILLPAIAFGSLNDESTRGEIDVQKTIIGQSIGGVIYSLFAGSPLVIPLTTAPLAIFIS
;
A
#
# COMPACT_ATOMS: atom_id res chain seq x y z
N ALA A 1 3.07 0.39 0.66
CA ALA A 1 2.13 -0.13 1.69
C ALA A 1 2.43 -1.58 2.04
N GLU A 2 2.76 -2.41 1.04
CA GLU A 2 3.44 -3.72 1.10
C GLU A 2 4.25 -4.07 2.37
N VAL A 3 5.16 -3.19 2.78
CA VAL A 3 6.11 -3.46 3.87
C VAL A 3 5.54 -3.09 5.25
N PHE A 4 4.54 -2.20 5.28
CA PHE A 4 3.91 -1.66 6.49
C PHE A 4 3.23 -2.76 7.31
N VAL A 5 2.63 -3.70 6.59
CA VAL A 5 1.94 -4.86 7.15
C VAL A 5 2.96 -5.85 7.74
N ALA A 6 4.00 -6.19 6.99
CA ALA A 6 4.99 -7.17 7.44
C ALA A 6 5.74 -6.71 8.69
N VAL A 7 6.20 -5.44 8.74
CA VAL A 7 7.06 -4.94 9.82
C VAL A 7 6.29 -4.78 11.14
N TRP A 8 5.07 -4.22 11.11
CA TRP A 8 4.28 -4.03 12.34
C TRP A 8 3.59 -5.31 12.82
N PHE A 9 3.30 -6.29 11.95
CA PHE A 9 2.75 -7.59 12.37
C PHE A 9 3.81 -8.57 12.89
N LEU A 10 5.08 -8.38 12.55
CA LEU A 10 6.19 -9.17 13.14
C LEU A 10 6.41 -8.85 14.62
N SER A 11 6.22 -7.59 15.05
CA SER A 11 6.40 -7.19 16.44
C SER A 11 5.47 -7.91 17.46
N PRO A 12 4.15 -8.05 17.23
CA PRO A 12 3.29 -8.84 18.10
C PRO A 12 3.51 -10.35 17.95
N GLY A 13 4.08 -10.81 16.83
CA GLY A 13 4.43 -12.22 16.62
C GLY A 13 5.57 -12.73 17.51
N ILE A 14 6.44 -11.83 17.99
CA ILE A 14 7.53 -12.15 18.92
C ILE A 14 7.04 -12.23 20.37
N LEU A 15 5.90 -11.62 20.73
CA LEU A 15 5.41 -11.52 22.11
C LEU A 15 4.17 -12.37 22.47
N GLY A 16 3.44 -13.02 21.55
CA GLY A 16 2.24 -13.75 21.97
C GLY A 16 1.57 -14.73 20.99
N THR A 17 1.23 -15.91 21.53
CA THR A 17 0.23 -16.94 21.13
C THR A 17 -0.10 -17.11 19.62
N ASN A 18 0.23 -18.30 19.11
CA ASN A 18 0.03 -18.80 17.72
C ASN A 18 -1.32 -18.50 17.03
N ARG A 19 -2.41 -18.27 17.76
CA ARG A 19 -3.75 -17.97 17.19
C ARG A 19 -3.85 -16.54 16.61
N SER A 20 -3.04 -15.60 17.08
CA SER A 20 -3.08 -14.20 16.63
C SER A 20 -2.33 -13.99 15.31
N LEU A 21 -1.27 -14.77 15.07
CA LEU A 21 -0.49 -14.74 13.82
C LEU A 21 -1.35 -14.98 12.59
N LEU A 22 -2.27 -15.94 12.65
CA LEU A 22 -3.13 -16.25 11.51
C LEU A 22 -4.03 -15.06 11.14
N LYS A 23 -4.59 -14.36 12.14
CA LYS A 23 -5.45 -13.19 11.91
C LYS A 23 -4.64 -12.10 11.21
N TYR A 24 -3.47 -11.80 11.73
CA TYR A 24 -2.55 -10.81 11.17
C TYR A 24 -2.12 -11.14 9.74
N THR A 25 -1.74 -12.39 9.46
CA THR A 25 -1.36 -12.82 8.11
C THR A 25 -2.54 -12.81 7.14
N THR A 26 -3.76 -13.19 7.57
CA THR A 26 -4.94 -13.11 6.69
C THR A 26 -5.34 -11.67 6.39
N THR A 27 -5.29 -10.78 7.39
CA THR A 27 -5.52 -9.35 7.20
C THR A 27 -4.44 -8.73 6.30
N ALA A 28 -3.19 -9.16 6.45
CA ALA A 28 -2.08 -8.73 5.62
C ALA A 28 -2.32 -9.00 4.13
N ILE A 29 -2.68 -10.24 3.80
CA ILE A 29 -2.92 -10.68 2.43
C ILE A 29 -4.17 -10.00 1.87
N PHE A 30 -5.23 -9.87 2.68
CA PHE A 30 -6.45 -9.18 2.26
C PHE A 30 -6.18 -7.70 1.92
N LEU A 31 -5.47 -6.99 2.80
CA LEU A 31 -5.11 -5.59 2.58
C LEU A 31 -4.18 -5.44 1.38
N TYR A 32 -3.24 -6.36 1.16
CA TYR A 32 -2.38 -6.36 -0.02
C TYR A 32 -3.21 -6.30 -1.32
N ILE A 33 -4.17 -7.20 -1.48
CA ILE A 33 -5.02 -7.24 -2.67
C ILE A 33 -5.88 -5.99 -2.78
N VAL A 34 -6.49 -5.54 -1.68
CA VAL A 34 -7.34 -4.35 -1.65
C VAL A 34 -6.58 -3.07 -2.01
N ILE A 35 -5.29 -2.99 -1.71
CA ILE A 35 -4.45 -1.81 -2.03
C ILE A 35 -3.87 -1.90 -3.44
N LEU A 36 -3.57 -3.11 -3.91
CA LEU A 36 -3.04 -3.35 -5.26
C LEU A 36 -4.06 -2.99 -6.34
N LEU A 37 -5.34 -3.32 -6.14
CA LEU A 37 -6.40 -3.08 -7.14
C LEU A 37 -6.60 -1.58 -7.48
N PRO A 38 -6.75 -0.66 -6.49
CA PRO A 38 -6.79 0.78 -6.75
C PRO A 38 -5.51 1.30 -7.38
N ALA A 39 -4.34 0.80 -6.98
CA ALA A 39 -3.06 1.23 -7.54
C ALA A 39 -2.96 0.92 -9.04
N ILE A 40 -3.44 -0.26 -9.46
CA ILE A 40 -3.49 -0.64 -10.87
C ILE A 40 -4.55 0.19 -11.62
N ALA A 41 -5.74 0.35 -11.04
CA ALA A 41 -6.82 1.12 -11.66
C ALA A 41 -6.43 2.58 -11.92
N PHE A 42 -5.92 3.27 -10.89
CA PHE A 42 -5.48 4.66 -11.04
C PHE A 42 -4.17 4.79 -11.83
N GLY A 43 -3.28 3.79 -11.75
CA GLY A 43 -2.07 3.74 -12.57
C GLY A 43 -2.40 3.65 -14.07
N SER A 44 -3.39 2.84 -14.45
CA SER A 44 -3.83 2.71 -15.84
C SER A 44 -4.49 3.99 -16.35
N LEU A 45 -5.30 4.65 -15.51
CA LEU A 45 -5.90 5.94 -15.86
C LEU A 45 -4.84 7.04 -16.07
N ASN A 46 -3.81 7.04 -15.22
CA ASN A 46 -2.68 7.97 -15.37
C ASN A 46 -1.83 7.65 -16.59
N ASP A 47 -1.65 6.38 -16.94
CA ASP A 47 -0.89 5.98 -18.12
C ASP A 47 -1.54 6.52 -19.41
N GLU A 48 -2.86 6.35 -19.55
CA GLU A 48 -3.64 6.92 -20.66
C GLU A 48 -3.59 8.44 -20.67
N SER A 49 -3.74 9.08 -19.51
CA SER A 49 -3.80 10.54 -19.41
C SER A 49 -2.46 11.22 -19.68
N THR A 50 -1.36 10.59 -19.23
CA THR A 50 0.00 11.14 -19.34
C THR A 50 0.77 10.62 -20.55
N ARG A 51 0.11 9.90 -21.46
CA ARG A 51 0.73 9.28 -22.65
C ARG A 51 1.91 8.36 -22.32
N GLY A 52 1.81 7.60 -21.23
CA GLY A 52 2.83 6.64 -20.80
C GLY A 52 3.93 7.20 -19.88
N GLU A 53 3.89 8.48 -19.53
CA GLU A 53 4.85 9.06 -18.56
C GLU A 53 4.68 8.40 -17.17
N ILE A 54 3.44 8.25 -16.71
CA ILE A 54 3.09 7.69 -15.39
C ILE A 54 2.35 6.36 -15.55
N ASP A 55 3.13 5.31 -15.81
CA ASP A 55 2.65 3.94 -15.91
C ASP A 55 2.30 3.33 -14.53
N VAL A 56 1.52 2.25 -14.56
CA VAL A 56 1.16 1.40 -13.42
C VAL A 56 2.40 0.98 -12.62
N GLN A 57 3.49 0.60 -13.29
CA GLN A 57 4.72 0.19 -12.61
C GLN A 57 5.31 1.32 -11.76
N LYS A 58 5.42 2.53 -12.33
CA LYS A 58 5.95 3.70 -11.61
C LYS A 58 5.05 4.08 -10.44
N THR A 59 3.74 3.95 -10.62
CA THR A 59 2.73 4.20 -9.58
C THR A 59 2.84 3.21 -8.42
N ILE A 60 3.08 1.92 -8.68
CA ILE A 60 3.27 0.90 -7.65
C ILE A 60 4.59 1.11 -6.89
N ILE A 61 5.68 1.42 -7.61
CA ILE A 61 6.99 1.68 -7.01
C ILE A 61 6.92 2.92 -6.10
N GLY A 62 6.31 4.01 -6.57
CA GLY A 62 6.13 5.24 -5.79
C GLY A 62 5.33 5.01 -4.50
N GLN A 63 4.21 4.28 -4.58
CA GLN A 63 3.40 3.92 -3.40
C GLN A 63 4.12 2.95 -2.45
N SER A 64 5.00 2.11 -2.98
CA SER A 64 5.82 1.21 -2.15
C SER A 64 6.84 1.99 -1.34
N ILE A 65 7.60 2.89 -1.97
CA ILE A 65 8.58 3.76 -1.31
C ILE A 65 7.90 4.68 -0.30
N GLY A 66 6.84 5.38 -0.72
CA GLY A 66 6.07 6.26 0.17
C GLY A 66 5.48 5.49 1.36
N GLY A 67 5.00 4.27 1.14
CA GLY A 67 4.50 3.41 2.21
C GLY A 67 5.57 2.93 3.19
N VAL A 68 6.81 2.67 2.72
CA VAL A 68 7.95 2.34 3.61
C VAL A 68 8.33 3.54 4.46
N ILE A 69 8.49 4.72 3.85
CA ILE A 69 8.82 5.94 4.58
C ILE A 69 7.72 6.26 5.59
N TYR A 70 6.46 6.18 5.19
CA TYR A 70 5.32 6.35 6.08
C TYR A 70 5.34 5.34 7.23
N SER A 71 5.69 4.07 6.98
CA SER A 71 5.78 3.04 8.04
C SER A 71 6.77 3.35 9.15
N LEU A 72 7.86 4.04 8.81
CA LEU A 72 8.94 4.32 9.74
C LEU A 72 8.66 5.55 10.62
N PHE A 73 7.88 6.50 10.12
CA PHE A 73 7.68 7.80 10.76
C PHE A 73 6.23 8.10 11.17
N ALA A 74 5.25 7.27 10.81
CA ALA A 74 3.84 7.50 11.15
C ALA A 74 3.51 7.08 12.59
N GLY A 75 2.87 7.96 13.35
CA GLY A 75 2.37 7.68 14.70
C GLY A 75 1.11 6.80 14.76
N SER A 76 0.52 6.45 13.62
CA SER A 76 -0.73 5.69 13.53
C SER A 76 -0.60 4.48 12.59
N PRO A 77 -0.49 3.26 13.13
CA PRO A 77 -0.30 2.02 12.35
C PRO A 77 -1.53 1.54 11.58
N LEU A 78 -2.61 2.33 11.50
CA LEU A 78 -3.84 1.95 10.79
C LEU A 78 -4.05 2.74 9.48
N VAL A 79 -3.31 3.84 9.29
CA VAL A 79 -3.47 4.68 8.11
C VAL A 79 -2.66 4.10 6.96
N ILE A 80 -3.31 3.93 5.81
CA ILE A 80 -2.68 3.38 4.60
C ILE A 80 -2.68 4.48 3.52
N PRO A 81 -1.50 4.98 3.11
CA PRO A 81 -1.43 5.96 2.03
C PRO A 81 -1.67 5.26 0.68
N LEU A 82 -2.70 5.71 -0.05
CA LEU A 82 -3.04 5.24 -1.40
C LEU A 82 -3.25 6.43 -2.34
N THR A 83 -3.01 6.18 -3.63
CA THR A 83 -3.49 7.07 -4.70
C THR A 83 -5.03 7.07 -4.74
N THR A 84 -5.61 8.27 -4.83
CA THR A 84 -7.07 8.48 -4.90
C THR A 84 -7.47 9.20 -6.19
N ALA A 85 -8.74 9.09 -6.57
CA ALA A 85 -9.28 9.67 -7.81
C ALA A 85 -9.00 11.18 -7.99
N PRO A 86 -9.11 12.05 -6.96
CA PRO A 86 -8.80 13.47 -7.15
C PRO A 86 -7.36 13.72 -7.59
N LEU A 87 -6.41 12.97 -7.04
CA LEU A 87 -4.98 13.09 -7.35
C LEU A 87 -4.66 12.64 -8.79
N ALA A 88 -5.34 11.60 -9.27
CA ALA A 88 -5.25 11.14 -10.66
C ALA A 88 -5.77 12.19 -11.66
N ILE A 89 -6.84 12.91 -11.31
CA ILE A 89 -7.41 13.97 -12.16
C ILE A 89 -6.54 15.25 -12.16
N PHE A 90 -5.76 15.50 -11.10
CA PHE A 90 -4.83 16.63 -11.07
C PHE A 90 -3.58 16.43 -11.94
N ILE A 91 -3.21 15.18 -12.23
CA ILE A 91 -1.99 14.84 -12.95
C ILE A 91 -2.22 14.49 -14.43
N SER A 92 -3.46 14.22 -14.80
CA SER A 92 -3.98 14.14 -16.18
C SER A 92 -4.12 15.52 -16.81
#